data_AF-A0A9P6L686-F1
#
_entry.id   AF-A0A9P6L686-F1
#
_cell.length_a   1.000
_cell.length_b   1.000
_cell.length_c   1.000
_cell.angle_alpha   90.00
_cell.angle_beta   90.00
_cell.angle_gamma   90.00
#
_symmetry.space_group_name_H-M   'P 1'
#
loop_
_entity.id
_entity.type
_entity.pdbx_description
1 polymer ?
#
loop_
_entity_poly.entity_id
_entity_poly.type
_entity_poly.pdbx_seq_one_letter_code
_entity_poly.pdbx_strand_id
1 'polypeptide(L)'
;RRRFCEEAPKRDESGEANIYSFNLLETIHMAVDAWNDVTPETIKNCWKHKLADIRREPLILRILQTLAQRGWNVIHTFADSSSGMTLPQAEGSLKKIFGDQYNDDDWRPALKIVTETEPNEDVHSHIKVLQDKSRAKKQPFIPAEYTEAAAEVASAIKELERRNRIFEGPPSADAFIEPDIEREVEVVLIRSDDKLVAEV
;
A
#
# COMPACT_ATOMS: atom_id res chain seq x y z
N ARG A 1 -17.24 21.05 7.87
CA ARG A 1 -18.61 20.57 7.52
C ARG A 1 -19.70 21.45 8.16
N ARG A 2 -19.64 21.76 9.47
CA ARG A 2 -20.68 22.57 10.15
C ARG A 2 -20.88 23.96 9.55
N ARG A 3 -19.82 24.77 9.40
CA ARG A 3 -19.88 26.09 8.75
C ARG A 3 -20.42 26.04 7.32
N PHE A 4 -19.99 25.06 6.51
CA PHE A 4 -20.53 24.89 5.16
C PHE A 4 -22.05 24.66 5.17
N CYS A 5 -22.54 23.82 6.08
CA CYS A 5 -23.97 23.58 6.24
C CYS A 5 -24.74 24.80 6.82
N GLU A 6 -24.06 25.73 7.48
CA GLU A 6 -24.65 26.97 8.02
C GLU A 6 -24.65 28.13 7.01
N GLU A 7 -23.70 28.15 6.08
CA GLU A 7 -23.55 29.22 5.08
C GLU A 7 -24.32 28.96 3.80
N ALA A 8 -24.50 27.70 3.39
CA ALA A 8 -25.26 27.35 2.19
C ALA A 8 -26.71 27.92 2.18
N PRO A 9 -27.48 27.89 3.28
CA PRO A 9 -28.83 28.50 3.32
C PRO A 9 -28.80 30.03 3.16
N LYS A 10 -27.81 30.71 3.75
CA LYS A 10 -27.70 32.18 3.70
C LYS A 10 -27.38 32.68 2.29
N ARG A 11 -26.63 31.89 1.52
CA ARG A 11 -26.29 32.19 0.11
C ARG A 11 -27.46 31.94 -0.83
N ASP A 12 -28.28 30.94 -0.52
CA ASP A 12 -29.56 30.72 -1.21
C ASP A 12 -30.52 31.89 -0.93
N GLU A 13 -30.61 32.32 0.33
CA GLU A 13 -31.42 33.47 0.75
C GLU A 13 -30.93 34.82 0.17
N SER A 14 -29.63 34.98 -0.11
CA SER A 14 -29.07 36.20 -0.71
C SER A 14 -29.19 36.24 -2.24
N GLY A 15 -29.69 35.17 -2.88
CA GLY A 15 -29.84 35.08 -4.32
C GLY A 15 -28.53 34.89 -5.08
N GLU A 16 -27.48 34.36 -4.43
CA GLU A 16 -26.23 34.02 -5.11
C GLU A 16 -26.48 32.92 -6.16
N ALA A 17 -26.18 33.22 -7.42
CA ALA A 17 -26.40 32.32 -8.56
C ALA A 17 -25.60 31.01 -8.46
N ASN A 18 -24.55 30.97 -7.63
CA ASN A 18 -23.76 29.78 -7.37
C ASN A 18 -23.54 29.61 -5.87
N ILE A 19 -24.51 28.98 -5.19
CA ILE A 19 -24.41 28.58 -3.78
C ILE A 19 -23.22 27.65 -3.47
N TYR A 20 -22.55 27.13 -4.51
CA TYR A 20 -21.34 26.32 -4.44
C TYR A 20 -20.09 27.06 -4.94
N SER A 21 -20.12 28.37 -5.21
CA SER A 21 -18.89 29.10 -5.49
C SER A 21 -18.12 29.30 -4.19
N PHE A 22 -16.99 28.62 -4.08
CA PHE A 22 -16.08 28.76 -2.95
C PHE A 22 -15.00 29.76 -3.33
N ASN A 23 -14.80 30.79 -2.51
CA ASN A 23 -13.58 31.58 -2.61
C ASN A 23 -12.41 30.71 -2.11
N LEU A 24 -11.32 30.64 -2.87
CA LEU A 24 -10.13 29.91 -2.48
C LEU A 24 -9.61 30.38 -1.11
N LEU A 25 -9.65 31.69 -0.85
CA LEU A 25 -9.24 32.28 0.41
C LEU A 25 -10.12 31.81 1.57
N GLU A 26 -11.43 31.77 1.37
CA GLU A 26 -12.38 31.26 2.37
C GLU A 26 -12.16 29.76 2.64
N THR A 27 -11.88 28.99 1.59
CA THR A 27 -11.57 27.57 1.69
C THR A 27 -10.31 27.33 2.52
N ILE A 28 -9.26 28.13 2.30
CA ILE A 28 -8.03 28.06 3.08
C ILE A 28 -8.29 28.40 4.55
N HIS A 29 -9.03 29.47 4.85
CA HIS A 29 -9.38 29.81 6.24
C HIS A 29 -10.20 28.70 6.91
N MET A 30 -11.15 28.11 6.20
CA MET A 30 -11.92 26.98 6.74
C MET A 30 -11.06 25.76 7.02
N ALA A 31 -10.03 25.49 6.20
CA ALA A 31 -9.09 24.40 6.44
C ALA A 31 -8.20 24.68 7.65
N VAL A 32 -7.70 25.91 7.81
CA VAL A 32 -6.91 26.34 8.97
C VAL A 32 -7.72 26.24 10.26
N ASP A 33 -8.95 26.75 10.27
CA ASP A 33 -9.82 26.66 11.44
C ASP A 33 -10.15 25.21 11.78
N ALA A 34 -10.46 24.39 10.78
CA ALA A 34 -10.71 22.97 10.99
C ALA A 34 -9.46 22.24 11.53
N TRP A 35 -8.27 22.64 11.09
CA TRP A 35 -7.01 22.09 11.59
C TRP A 35 -6.73 22.50 13.04
N ASN A 36 -6.98 23.76 13.38
CA ASN A 36 -6.82 24.27 14.75
C ASN A 36 -7.79 23.62 15.75
N ASP A 37 -8.97 23.19 15.28
CA ASP A 37 -9.94 22.42 16.07
C ASP A 37 -9.52 20.95 16.28
N VAL A 38 -8.48 20.45 15.59
CA VAL A 38 -7.97 19.09 15.77
C VAL A 38 -7.19 19.00 17.09
N THR A 39 -7.82 18.38 18.08
CA THR A 39 -7.17 18.13 19.38
C THR A 39 -6.21 16.93 19.32
N PRO A 40 -5.21 16.87 20.23
CA PRO A 40 -4.37 15.68 20.40
C PRO A 40 -5.17 14.40 20.67
N GLU A 41 -6.31 14.51 21.35
CA GLU A 41 -7.21 13.38 21.61
C GLU A 41 -7.91 12.90 20.33
N THR A 42 -8.28 13.82 19.43
CA THR A 42 -8.79 13.48 18.09
C THR A 42 -7.73 12.71 17.30
N ILE A 43 -6.47 13.19 17.29
CA ILE A 43 -5.36 12.52 16.61
C ILE A 43 -5.12 11.13 17.19
N LYS A 44 -5.07 11.01 18.51
CA LYS A 44 -4.92 9.74 19.22
C LYS A 44 -6.03 8.76 18.89
N ASN A 45 -7.29 9.21 18.82
CA ASN A 45 -8.42 8.37 18.44
C ASN A 45 -8.37 7.94 16.97
N CYS A 46 -7.94 8.82 16.06
CA CYS A 46 -7.67 8.48 14.66
C CYS A 46 -6.58 7.41 14.53
N TRP A 47 -5.47 7.55 15.26
CA TRP A 47 -4.41 6.53 15.30
C TRP A 47 -4.90 5.24 15.93
N LYS A 48 -5.69 5.29 17.01
CA LYS A 48 -6.26 4.11 17.64
C LYS A 48 -7.15 3.32 16.67
N HIS A 49 -7.94 4.01 15.86
CA HIS A 49 -8.75 3.38 14.81
C HIS A 49 -7.88 2.75 13.72
N LYS A 50 -6.93 3.51 13.15
CA LYS A 50 -5.97 3.01 12.14
C LYS A 50 -5.16 1.82 12.66
N LEU A 51 -4.68 1.90 13.90
CA LEU A 51 -3.91 0.84 14.54
C LEU A 51 -4.80 -0.35 14.90
N ALA A 52 -6.07 -0.16 15.24
CA ALA A 52 -7.01 -1.26 15.39
C ALA A 52 -7.26 -1.99 14.06
N ASP A 53 -7.32 -1.26 12.94
CA ASP A 53 -7.41 -1.86 11.60
C ASP A 53 -6.12 -2.60 11.21
N ILE A 54 -4.95 -2.06 11.56
CA ILE A 54 -3.65 -2.70 11.33
C ILE A 54 -3.42 -3.90 12.27
N ARG A 55 -3.95 -3.85 13.50
CA ARG A 55 -3.79 -4.93 14.51
C ARG A 55 -4.75 -6.11 14.29
N ARG A 56 -5.77 -5.97 13.45
CA ARG A 56 -6.74 -7.06 13.19
C ARG A 56 -6.15 -8.23 12.40
N GLU A 57 -5.05 -8.02 11.68
CA GLU A 57 -4.30 -9.09 11.04
C GLU A 57 -2.82 -8.69 10.99
N PRO A 58 -1.88 -9.47 11.59
CA PRO A 58 -0.46 -9.17 11.48
C PRO A 58 -0.09 -8.97 10.01
N LEU A 59 0.58 -7.86 9.69
CA LEU A 59 1.07 -7.60 8.31
C LEU A 59 1.80 -8.80 7.73
N ILE A 60 2.47 -9.57 8.59
CA ILE A 60 3.09 -10.86 8.29
C ILE A 60 2.08 -11.85 7.68
N LEU A 61 0.91 -12.10 8.29
CA LEU A 61 -0.10 -13.00 7.73
C LEU A 61 -0.57 -12.55 6.34
N ARG A 62 -0.71 -11.23 6.14
CA ARG A 62 -1.10 -10.65 4.85
C ARG A 62 -0.03 -10.84 3.77
N ILE A 63 1.24 -10.68 4.15
CA ILE A 63 2.39 -10.94 3.28
C ILE A 63 2.44 -12.43 2.92
N LEU A 64 2.29 -13.33 3.90
CA LEU A 64 2.28 -14.77 3.68
C LEU A 64 1.15 -15.22 2.77
N GLN A 65 -0.05 -14.68 2.95
CA GLN A 65 -1.19 -14.96 2.09
C GLN A 65 -0.94 -14.48 0.65
N THR A 66 -0.29 -13.34 0.48
CA THR A 66 0.07 -12.80 -0.84
C THR A 66 1.12 -13.67 -1.53
N LEU A 67 2.15 -14.13 -0.80
CA LEU A 67 3.17 -15.04 -1.34
C LEU A 67 2.58 -16.40 -1.71
N ALA A 68 1.73 -16.97 -0.84
CA ALA A 68 1.03 -18.21 -1.13
C ALA A 68 0.15 -18.09 -2.39
N GLN A 69 -0.57 -16.97 -2.54
CA GLN A 69 -1.38 -16.73 -3.73
C GLN A 69 -0.52 -16.65 -5.01
N ARG A 70 0.65 -16.02 -4.94
CA ARG A 70 1.59 -16.00 -6.07
C ARG A 70 2.09 -17.40 -6.42
N GLY A 71 2.36 -18.26 -5.44
CA GLY A 71 2.72 -19.66 -5.67
C GLY A 71 1.60 -20.44 -6.37
N TRP A 72 0.36 -20.31 -5.90
CA TRP A 72 -0.80 -20.95 -6.55
C TRP A 72 -1.04 -20.44 -7.97
N ASN A 73 -0.78 -19.16 -8.24
CA ASN A 73 -0.85 -18.63 -9.60
C ASN A 73 0.17 -19.31 -10.53
N VAL A 74 1.39 -19.61 -10.05
CA VAL A 74 2.38 -20.38 -10.83
C VAL A 74 1.86 -21.78 -11.14
N ILE A 75 1.25 -22.46 -10.16
CA ILE A 75 0.64 -23.79 -10.37
C ILE A 75 -0.49 -23.73 -11.41
N HIS A 76 -1.35 -22.72 -11.34
CA HIS A 76 -2.42 -22.54 -12.32
C HIS A 76 -1.89 -22.22 -13.72
N THR A 77 -0.86 -21.39 -13.83
CA THR A 77 -0.18 -21.15 -15.11
C THR A 77 0.46 -22.43 -15.64
N PHE A 78 1.10 -23.22 -14.78
CA PHE A 78 1.68 -24.50 -15.18
C PHE A 78 0.63 -25.51 -15.66
N ALA A 79 -0.54 -25.54 -15.02
CA ALA A 79 -1.67 -26.37 -15.42
C ALA A 79 -2.34 -25.92 -16.72
N ASP A 80 -2.22 -24.64 -17.05
CA ASP A 80 -2.74 -24.10 -18.30
C ASP A 80 -1.88 -24.57 -19.47
N SER A 81 -2.46 -25.42 -20.31
CA SER A 81 -1.81 -25.99 -21.49
C SER A 81 -1.34 -24.92 -22.49
N SER A 82 -1.90 -23.70 -22.43
CA SER A 82 -1.50 -22.58 -23.29
C SER A 82 -0.22 -21.89 -22.83
N SER A 83 0.21 -22.09 -21.57
CA SER A 83 1.39 -21.43 -21.01
C SER A 83 2.71 -21.97 -21.56
N GLY A 84 2.72 -23.21 -22.06
CA GLY A 84 3.95 -23.92 -22.46
C GLY A 84 4.96 -24.10 -21.33
N MET A 85 4.56 -23.88 -20.08
CA MET A 85 5.45 -23.95 -18.92
C MET A 85 5.83 -25.40 -18.62
N THR A 86 7.12 -25.65 -18.40
CA THR A 86 7.64 -26.97 -18.02
C THR A 86 7.78 -27.11 -16.51
N LEU A 87 7.81 -28.35 -16.00
CA LEU A 87 7.99 -28.61 -14.56
C LEU A 87 9.21 -27.89 -13.95
N PRO A 88 10.42 -27.92 -14.55
CA PRO A 88 11.56 -27.17 -14.01
C PRO A 88 11.37 -25.65 -13.99
N GLN A 89 10.61 -25.09 -14.93
CA GLN A 89 10.29 -23.66 -14.97
C GLN A 89 9.27 -23.26 -13.89
N ALA A 90 8.29 -24.13 -13.62
CA ALA A 90 7.34 -23.95 -12.54
C ALA A 90 8.06 -23.98 -11.18
N GLU A 91 8.89 -25.00 -10.93
CA GLU A 91 9.72 -25.11 -9.72
C GLU A 91 10.67 -23.91 -9.57
N GLY A 92 11.34 -23.50 -10.65
CA GLY A 92 12.21 -22.32 -10.64
C GLY A 92 11.46 -21.04 -10.28
N SER A 93 10.22 -20.90 -10.76
CA SER A 93 9.36 -19.75 -10.43
C SER A 93 8.90 -19.78 -8.98
N LEU A 94 8.58 -20.95 -8.44
CA LEU A 94 8.27 -21.13 -7.02
C LEU A 94 9.49 -20.79 -6.15
N LYS A 95 10.68 -21.33 -6.48
CA LYS A 95 11.94 -21.00 -5.78
C LYS A 95 12.25 -19.50 -5.83
N LYS A 96 11.95 -18.82 -6.93
CA LYS A 96 12.11 -17.36 -7.03
C LYS A 96 11.13 -16.59 -6.15
N ILE A 97 9.92 -17.11 -5.91
CA ILE A 97 8.90 -16.48 -5.06
C ILE A 97 9.21 -16.70 -3.57
N PHE A 98 9.64 -17.91 -3.20
CA PHE A 98 9.82 -18.31 -1.80
C PHE A 98 11.28 -18.24 -1.31
N GLY A 99 12.25 -18.13 -2.22
CA GLY A 99 13.67 -18.09 -1.88
C GLY A 99 14.08 -19.28 -1.02
N ASP A 100 14.77 -19.00 0.08
CA ASP A 100 15.26 -19.98 1.05
C ASP A 100 14.16 -20.73 1.80
N GLN A 101 12.90 -20.30 1.66
CA GLN A 101 11.76 -20.98 2.29
C GLN A 101 11.10 -22.00 1.38
N TYR A 102 11.51 -22.10 0.11
CA TYR A 102 10.90 -23.07 -0.77
C TYR A 102 11.04 -24.48 -0.18
N ASN A 103 9.90 -25.06 0.18
CA ASN A 103 9.81 -26.45 0.62
C ASN A 103 9.17 -27.26 -0.50
N ASP A 104 9.92 -28.22 -1.04
CA ASP A 104 9.41 -29.09 -2.10
C ASP A 104 8.19 -29.88 -1.65
N ASP A 105 8.16 -30.34 -0.39
CA ASP A 105 7.08 -31.17 0.13
C ASP A 105 5.70 -30.47 0.14
N ASP A 106 5.71 -29.14 0.25
CA ASP A 106 4.47 -28.34 0.27
C ASP A 106 3.88 -28.15 -1.13
N TRP A 107 4.73 -28.13 -2.17
CA TRP A 107 4.33 -27.84 -3.55
C TRP A 107 4.30 -29.08 -4.46
N ARG A 108 5.08 -30.11 -4.13
CA ARG A 108 5.17 -31.38 -4.86
C ARG A 108 3.80 -32.05 -5.07
N PRO A 109 2.85 -32.07 -4.12
CA PRO A 109 1.52 -32.61 -4.38
C PRO A 109 0.79 -31.88 -5.51
N ALA A 110 0.91 -30.54 -5.59
CA ALA A 110 0.27 -29.74 -6.61
C ALA A 110 0.96 -29.92 -7.98
N LEU A 111 2.29 -29.94 -8.00
CA LEU A 111 3.06 -30.19 -9.21
C LEU A 111 2.79 -31.58 -9.79
N LYS A 112 2.73 -32.61 -8.92
CA LYS A 112 2.43 -33.99 -9.28
C LYS A 112 1.05 -34.13 -9.93
N ILE A 113 0.03 -33.46 -9.37
CA ILE A 113 -1.30 -33.41 -9.98
C ILE A 113 -1.21 -32.88 -11.40
N VAL A 114 -0.56 -31.73 -11.63
CA VAL A 114 -0.47 -31.17 -12.98
C VAL A 114 0.24 -32.11 -13.97
N THR A 115 1.27 -32.83 -13.53
CA THR A 115 2.04 -33.73 -14.42
C THR A 115 1.39 -35.09 -14.65
N GLU A 116 0.60 -35.59 -13.71
CA GLU A 116 0.03 -36.95 -13.76
C GLU A 116 -1.45 -36.96 -14.16
N THR A 117 -2.13 -35.81 -14.14
CA THR A 117 -3.53 -35.72 -14.53
C THR A 117 -3.64 -35.92 -16.04
N GLU A 118 -4.58 -36.77 -16.45
CA GLU A 118 -4.85 -37.01 -17.85
C GLU A 118 -5.37 -35.74 -18.53
N PRO A 119 -5.08 -35.51 -19.83
CA PRO A 119 -5.47 -34.28 -20.55
C PRO A 119 -6.98 -34.04 -20.63
N ASN A 120 -7.81 -35.02 -20.26
CA ASN A 120 -9.27 -34.93 -20.29
C ASN A 120 -9.88 -34.66 -18.90
N GLU A 121 -9.06 -34.64 -17.86
CA GLU A 121 -9.48 -34.46 -16.48
C GLU A 121 -9.24 -33.01 -16.04
N ASP A 122 -10.17 -32.45 -15.27
CA ASP A 122 -10.12 -31.05 -14.84
C ASP A 122 -9.06 -30.86 -13.75
N VAL A 123 -7.82 -30.61 -14.19
CA VAL A 123 -6.67 -30.30 -13.34
C VAL A 123 -6.95 -29.11 -12.41
N HIS A 124 -7.68 -28.10 -12.88
CA HIS A 124 -7.95 -26.88 -12.11
C HIS A 124 -8.85 -27.16 -10.91
N SER A 125 -9.84 -28.05 -11.04
CA SER A 125 -10.66 -28.50 -9.91
C SER A 125 -9.82 -29.22 -8.84
N HIS A 126 -8.87 -30.05 -9.25
CA HIS A 126 -7.96 -30.75 -8.32
C HIS A 126 -7.01 -29.79 -7.59
N ILE A 127 -6.45 -28.81 -8.30
CA ILE A 127 -5.62 -27.74 -7.71
C ILE A 127 -6.43 -26.94 -6.68
N LYS A 128 -7.67 -26.58 -7.02
CA LYS A 128 -8.55 -25.82 -6.13
C LYS A 128 -8.81 -26.55 -4.81
N VAL A 129 -9.04 -27.86 -4.86
CA VAL A 129 -9.21 -28.69 -3.66
C VAL A 129 -7.95 -28.66 -2.78
N LEU A 130 -6.74 -28.70 -3.37
CA LEU A 130 -5.50 -28.58 -2.61
C LEU A 130 -5.31 -27.18 -2.00
N GLN A 131 -5.64 -26.13 -2.75
CA GLN A 131 -5.56 -24.75 -2.28
C GLN A 131 -6.52 -24.50 -1.10
N ASP A 132 -7.75 -25.02 -1.18
CA ASP A 132 -8.71 -24.91 -0.09
C ASP A 132 -8.25 -25.68 1.16
N LYS A 133 -7.64 -26.85 0.98
CA LYS A 133 -7.02 -27.63 2.06
C LYS A 133 -5.83 -26.90 2.69
N SER A 134 -4.97 -26.25 1.88
CA SER A 134 -3.82 -25.49 2.40
C SER A 134 -4.28 -24.28 3.21
N ARG A 135 -5.35 -23.60 2.77
CA ARG A 135 -5.97 -22.48 3.49
C ARG A 135 -6.60 -22.92 4.82
N ALA A 136 -7.22 -24.10 4.87
CA ALA A 136 -7.83 -24.65 6.08
C ALA A 136 -6.80 -25.02 7.16
N LYS A 137 -5.59 -25.43 6.76
CA LYS A 137 -4.52 -25.82 7.70
C LYS A 137 -3.91 -24.64 8.47
N LYS A 138 -4.17 -23.38 8.09
CA LYS A 138 -3.58 -22.16 8.69
C LYS A 138 -2.07 -22.27 8.93
N GLN A 139 -1.36 -23.12 8.19
CA GLN A 139 0.07 -23.31 8.39
C GLN A 139 0.74 -22.04 7.87
N PRO A 140 1.30 -21.21 8.76
CA PRO A 140 2.03 -20.05 8.31
C PRO A 140 3.36 -20.59 7.80
N PHE A 141 3.61 -20.37 6.52
CA PHE A 141 4.94 -20.46 5.94
C PHE A 141 5.75 -19.36 6.63
N ILE A 142 6.41 -19.64 7.76
CA ILE A 142 7.19 -18.63 8.47
C ILE A 142 8.65 -18.73 8.03
N PRO A 143 9.15 -17.75 7.26
CA PRO A 143 10.58 -17.56 7.03
C PRO A 143 11.42 -17.46 8.29
N ALA A 144 12.61 -18.08 8.31
CA ALA A 144 13.63 -17.76 9.30
C ALA A 144 14.12 -16.30 9.18
N GLU A 145 14.34 -15.79 7.96
CA GLU A 145 14.77 -14.39 7.74
C GLU A 145 13.75 -13.33 8.17
N TYR A 146 12.44 -13.65 8.14
CA TYR A 146 11.42 -12.72 8.60
C TYR A 146 11.24 -12.77 10.10
N THR A 147 11.80 -13.77 10.81
CA THR A 147 11.95 -13.65 12.27
C THR A 147 12.98 -12.61 12.64
N GLU A 148 14.04 -12.45 11.84
CA GLU A 148 15.05 -11.42 12.02
C GLU A 148 14.53 -10.04 11.62
N ALA A 149 13.94 -9.90 10.42
CA ALA A 149 13.31 -8.63 10.02
C ALA A 149 12.11 -8.25 10.91
N ALA A 150 11.31 -9.21 11.39
CA ALA A 150 10.25 -8.92 12.36
C ALA A 150 10.82 -8.58 13.75
N ALA A 151 11.95 -9.17 14.14
CA ALA A 151 12.66 -8.79 15.37
C ALA A 151 13.27 -7.38 15.24
N GLU A 152 13.80 -7.01 14.08
CA GLU A 152 14.28 -5.66 13.79
C GLU A 152 13.14 -4.65 13.78
N VAL A 153 12.01 -4.95 13.13
CA VAL A 153 10.83 -4.08 13.15
C VAL A 153 10.26 -3.99 14.56
N ALA A 154 10.19 -5.08 15.32
CA ALA A 154 9.76 -5.06 16.72
C ALA A 154 10.74 -4.27 17.62
N SER A 155 12.04 -4.35 17.34
CA SER A 155 13.10 -3.57 18.01
C SER A 155 12.97 -2.08 17.67
N ALA A 156 12.75 -1.74 16.40
CA ALA A 156 12.51 -0.38 15.94
C ALA A 156 11.22 0.20 16.52
N ILE A 157 10.14 -0.60 16.63
CA ILE A 157 8.90 -0.20 17.31
C ILE A 157 9.17 0.07 18.79
N LYS A 158 9.88 -0.83 19.50
CA LYS A 158 10.27 -0.61 20.90
C LYS A 158 11.17 0.62 21.07
N GLU A 159 12.06 0.88 20.13
CA GLU A 159 12.93 2.06 20.14
C GLU A 159 12.14 3.34 19.88
N LEU A 160 11.14 3.31 18.99
CA LEU A 160 10.21 4.42 18.77
C LEU A 160 9.33 4.67 20.00
N GLU A 161 8.85 3.61 20.65
CA GLU A 161 8.13 3.67 21.92
C GLU A 161 9.02 4.24 23.03
N ARG A 162 10.28 3.79 23.14
CA ARG A 162 11.28 4.29 24.11
C ARG A 162 11.63 5.75 23.87
N ARG A 163 11.71 6.18 22.60
CA ARG A 163 12.01 7.56 22.20
C ARG A 163 10.86 8.52 22.41
N ASN A 164 9.65 8.02 22.68
CA ASN A 164 8.50 8.80 23.12
C ASN A 164 8.27 10.13 22.35
N ARG A 165 8.56 10.17 21.04
CA ARG A 165 8.25 11.31 20.16
C ARG A 165 6.79 11.31 19.70
N ILE A 166 5.89 10.80 20.54
CA ILE A 166 4.45 10.86 20.35
C ILE A 166 3.96 11.79 21.46
N PHE A 167 4.05 13.09 21.16
CA PHE A 167 3.61 14.26 21.92
C PHE A 167 4.49 14.77 23.08
N GLU A 168 5.43 15.65 22.74
CA GLU A 168 5.57 16.91 23.49
C GLU A 168 4.95 18.03 22.62
N GLY A 169 3.64 18.22 22.76
CA GLY A 169 2.87 19.30 22.12
C GLY A 169 2.75 19.22 20.58
N PRO A 170 1.65 19.74 19.99
CA PRO A 170 1.65 20.03 18.56
C PRO A 170 2.75 21.08 18.27
N PRO A 171 3.58 20.90 17.21
CA PRO A 171 4.47 21.97 16.77
C PRO A 171 3.65 23.24 16.50
N SER A 172 4.15 24.41 16.91
CA SER A 172 3.43 25.67 16.64
C SER A 172 3.30 25.87 15.12
N ALA A 173 2.26 26.57 14.69
CA ALA A 173 2.06 26.89 13.28
C ALA A 173 3.30 27.55 12.65
N ASP A 174 4.07 28.30 13.45
CA ASP A 174 5.29 28.98 13.01
C ASP A 174 6.41 28.02 12.59
N ALA A 175 6.45 26.80 13.13
CA ALA A 175 7.45 25.78 12.75
C ALA A 175 7.22 25.20 11.34
N PHE A 176 6.05 25.45 10.74
CA PHE A 176 5.78 25.12 9.33
C PHE A 176 6.06 26.30 8.38
N ILE A 177 6.39 27.48 8.93
CA ILE A 177 6.71 28.71 8.17
C ILE A 177 8.23 28.97 8.22
N GLU A 178 9.05 27.91 8.17
CA GLU A 178 10.47 28.06 7.82
C GLU A 178 10.66 27.62 6.35
N PRO A 179 10.69 28.58 5.41
CA PRO A 179 10.85 28.29 3.99
C PRO A 179 12.34 28.20 3.64
N ASP A 180 13.03 27.15 4.08
CA ASP A 180 14.42 26.93 3.62
C ASP A 180 14.47 26.24 2.23
N ILE A 181 13.32 26.02 1.58
CA ILE A 181 13.20 25.32 0.29
C ILE A 181 12.63 26.21 -0.83
N GLU A 182 12.13 27.42 -0.54
CA GLU A 182 11.73 28.36 -1.60
C GLU A 182 12.92 29.21 -2.05
N ARG A 183 13.95 28.55 -2.61
CA ARG A 183 14.92 29.26 -3.45
C ARG A 183 14.20 29.62 -4.74
N GLU A 184 14.01 30.91 -4.97
CA GLU A 184 13.64 31.45 -6.27
C GLU A 184 14.57 30.84 -7.34
N VAL A 185 14.03 29.94 -8.16
CA VAL A 185 14.72 29.52 -9.37
C VAL A 185 14.57 30.67 -10.33
N GLU A 186 15.65 31.43 -10.51
CA GLU A 186 15.77 32.45 -11.54
C GLU A 186 15.57 31.75 -12.89
N VAL A 187 14.34 31.82 -13.43
CA VAL A 187 14.00 31.27 -14.74
C VAL A 187 14.68 32.16 -15.77
N VAL A 188 15.89 31.77 -16.19
CA VAL A 188 16.54 32.36 -17.35
C VAL A 188 15.65 32.10 -18.56
N LEU A 189 14.92 33.13 -19.00
CA LEU A 189 14.24 33.16 -20.28
C LEU A 189 15.28 32.96 -21.38
N ILE A 190 15.38 31.74 -21.91
CA ILE A 190 16.11 31.48 -23.14
C ILE A 190 15.34 32.22 -24.24
N ARG A 191 15.85 33.39 -24.64
CA ARG A 191 15.44 34.09 -25.85
C ARG A 191 15.77 33.20 -27.04
N SER A 192 14.76 32.56 -27.61
CA SER A 192 14.84 31.93 -28.92
C SER A 192 14.91 33.01 -30.00
N ASP A 193 16.10 33.55 -30.24
CA ASP A 193 16.40 34.39 -31.41
C ASP A 193 17.88 34.23 -31.81
N ASP A 194 18.35 32.98 -31.92
CA ASP A 194 19.58 32.70 -32.64
C ASP A 194 19.25 32.38 -34.11
N LYS A 195 19.46 33.43 -34.91
CA LYS A 195 19.57 33.46 -36.36
C LYS A 195 20.16 32.18 -36.94
N LEU A 196 19.38 31.50 -37.77
CA LEU A 196 19.88 30.67 -38.86
C LEU A 196 20.57 31.58 -39.88
N VAL A 197 21.89 31.74 -39.75
CA VAL A 197 22.71 32.24 -40.86
C VAL A 197 23.02 31.04 -41.73
N ALA A 198 22.34 30.95 -42.87
CA ALA A 198 22.73 30.07 -43.97
C ALA A 198 23.94 30.71 -44.67
N GLU A 199 25.08 30.02 -44.62
CA GLU A 199 26.23 30.30 -45.46
C GLU A 199 26.01 29.58 -46.80
N VAL A 200 26.07 30.35 -47.89
CA VAL A 200 26.02 29.93 -49.30
C VAL A 200 27.44 29.90 -49.83
#